data_AF-A0A2G8RJL9-F1
#
_entry.id   AF-A0A2G8RJL9-F1
#
_cell.length_a   1.000
_cell.length_b   1.000
_cell.length_c   1.000
_cell.angle_alpha   90.00
_cell.angle_beta   90.00
_cell.angle_gamma   90.00
#
_symmetry.space_group_name_H-M   'P 1'
#
loop_
_entity.id
_entity.type
_entity.pdbx_description
1 polymer ?
#
loop_
_entity_poly.entity_id
_entity_poly.type
_entity_poly.pdbx_seq_one_letter_code
_entity_poly.pdbx_strand_id
1 'polypeptide(L)'
;GRRAFAWFQAARHPGPLVWILPEHVQELPMLRGLPRGVGERLHLLRPVGEADLLWCIEEALRTQAVSLVIAAPQKPLSLIAGRRLQLAAEAGRTTGLMLIRAGAGSNAAETRWCCAPLASEAADSTLFQWALIKNKQGTIGSWVVNWNGASDTVHMVCEVRERYEPSDTPR
;
A
#
# COMPACT_ATOMS: atom_id res chain seq x y z
N GLY A 1 -9.36 -6.02 1.51
CA GLY A 1 -7.90 -6.24 1.56
C GLY A 1 -7.11 -4.95 1.35
N ARG A 2 -6.84 -4.52 0.10
CA ARG A 2 -5.86 -3.44 -0.17
C ARG A 2 -6.11 -2.08 0.53
N ARG A 3 -7.38 -1.65 0.68
CA ARG A 3 -7.71 -0.41 1.40
C ARG A 3 -7.41 -0.52 2.90
N ALA A 4 -7.72 -1.67 3.50
CA ALA A 4 -7.38 -1.94 4.89
C ALA A 4 -5.86 -1.93 5.11
N PHE A 5 -5.10 -2.56 4.21
CA PHE A 5 -3.63 -2.49 4.23
C PHE A 5 -3.12 -1.05 4.12
N ALA A 6 -3.71 -0.23 3.23
CA ALA A 6 -3.34 1.17 3.09
C ALA A 6 -3.56 1.99 4.37
N TRP A 7 -4.69 1.78 5.05
CA TRP A 7 -4.97 2.44 6.32
C TRP A 7 -4.11 1.93 7.47
N PHE A 8 -3.83 0.63 7.50
CA PHE A 8 -2.87 0.05 8.42
C PHE A 8 -1.48 0.70 8.27
N GLN A 9 -1.01 0.90 7.02
CA GLN A 9 0.23 1.64 6.78
C GLN A 9 0.09 3.11 7.20
N ALA A 10 -1.00 3.78 6.85
CA ALA A 10 -1.23 5.17 7.24
C ALA A 10 -1.13 5.39 8.75
N ALA A 11 -1.71 4.49 9.56
CA ALA A 11 -1.63 4.55 11.02
C ALA A 11 -0.19 4.45 11.56
N ARG A 12 0.69 3.73 10.86
CA ARG A 12 2.08 3.47 11.29
C ARG A 12 3.10 4.51 10.82
N HIS A 13 2.76 5.34 9.85
CA HIS A 13 3.63 6.42 9.40
C HIS A 13 3.30 7.69 10.20
N PRO A 14 4.21 8.25 11.02
CA PRO A 14 3.97 9.50 11.71
C PRO A 14 4.09 10.69 10.74
N GLY A 15 3.19 11.66 10.82
CA GLY A 15 3.28 12.91 10.04
C GLY A 15 2.26 13.05 8.90
N PRO A 16 2.44 14.05 8.02
CA PRO A 16 1.53 14.34 6.91
C PRO A 16 1.39 13.16 5.93
N LEU A 17 0.15 12.81 5.65
CA LEU A 17 -0.25 11.78 4.70
C LEU A 17 -0.84 12.45 3.46
N VAL A 18 -0.45 12.00 2.27
CA VAL A 18 -1.06 12.47 1.02
C VAL A 18 -1.77 11.30 0.36
N TRP A 19 -3.07 11.45 0.11
CA TRP A 19 -3.85 10.47 -0.64
C TRP A 19 -4.31 11.06 -1.97
N ILE A 20 -3.87 10.43 -3.06
CA ILE A 20 -4.06 10.90 -4.42
C ILE A 20 -5.00 9.95 -5.15
N LEU A 21 -6.14 10.45 -5.57
CA LEU A 21 -7.14 9.69 -6.32
C LEU A 21 -7.63 10.50 -7.52
N PRO A 22 -7.98 9.88 -8.65
CA PRO A 22 -8.56 10.61 -9.77
C PRO A 22 -9.83 11.37 -9.36
N GLU A 23 -10.03 12.56 -9.91
CA GLU A 23 -11.18 13.41 -9.60
C GLU A 23 -12.53 12.72 -9.89
N HIS A 24 -12.61 11.90 -10.93
CA HIS A 24 -13.85 11.18 -11.28
C HIS A 24 -14.21 10.05 -10.31
N VAL A 25 -13.29 9.63 -9.43
CA VAL A 25 -13.57 8.61 -8.41
C VAL A 25 -14.34 9.26 -7.26
N GLN A 26 -15.64 8.95 -7.16
CA GLN A 26 -16.51 9.52 -6.12
C GLN A 26 -16.28 8.92 -4.72
N GLU A 27 -15.74 7.70 -4.65
CA GLU A 27 -15.44 7.05 -3.39
C GLU A 27 -14.24 7.71 -2.71
N LEU A 28 -14.53 8.59 -1.75
CA LEU A 28 -13.53 9.18 -0.87
C LEU A 28 -13.30 8.32 0.38
N PRO A 29 -12.11 8.40 1.00
CA PRO A 29 -11.90 7.95 2.36
C PRO A 29 -12.99 8.46 3.30
N MET A 30 -13.81 7.57 3.87
CA MET A 30 -14.76 7.96 4.89
C MET A 30 -14.01 8.33 6.17
N LEU A 31 -14.01 9.62 6.52
CA LEU A 31 -13.28 10.15 7.68
C LEU A 31 -13.61 9.43 8.98
N ARG A 32 -14.88 9.05 9.19
CA ARG A 32 -15.34 8.31 10.38
C ARG A 32 -14.82 6.87 10.48
N GLY A 33 -14.37 6.29 9.37
CA GLY A 33 -13.80 4.94 9.32
C GLY A 33 -12.28 4.92 9.33
N LEU A 34 -11.63 6.08 9.51
CA LEU A 34 -10.17 6.16 9.55
C LEU A 34 -9.62 5.77 10.92
N PRO A 35 -8.40 5.22 10.97
CA PRO A 35 -7.69 5.05 12.23
C PRO A 35 -7.53 6.38 12.97
N ARG A 36 -7.45 6.31 14.30
CA ARG A 36 -7.35 7.51 15.15
C ARG A 36 -6.16 8.39 14.72
N GLY A 37 -6.40 9.71 14.66
CA GLY A 37 -5.38 10.69 14.27
C GLY A 37 -4.94 10.66 12.80
N VAL A 38 -5.41 9.71 11.97
CA VAL A 38 -5.09 9.71 10.52
C VAL A 38 -5.80 10.85 9.80
N GLY A 39 -7.08 11.11 10.12
CA GLY A 39 -7.86 12.15 9.45
C GLY A 39 -7.30 13.57 9.60
N GLU A 40 -6.67 13.88 10.74
CA GLU A 40 -6.15 15.21 11.07
C GLU A 40 -4.90 15.60 10.25
N ARG A 41 -4.23 14.59 9.68
CA ARG A 41 -2.98 14.75 8.92
C ARG A 41 -3.10 14.24 7.48
N LEU A 42 -4.33 13.96 7.03
CA LEU A 42 -4.62 13.46 5.70
C LEU A 42 -4.94 14.59 4.74
N HIS A 43 -4.10 14.74 3.71
CA HIS A 43 -4.31 15.65 2.59
C HIS A 43 -4.81 14.87 1.38
N LEU A 44 -5.92 15.31 0.79
CA LEU A 44 -6.48 14.68 -0.40
C LEU A 44 -6.13 15.52 -1.64
N LEU A 45 -5.52 14.88 -2.64
CA LEU A 45 -5.30 15.47 -3.96
C LEU A 45 -6.17 14.75 -4.99
N ARG A 46 -6.86 15.53 -5.83
CA ARG A 46 -7.80 15.02 -6.83
C ARG A 46 -7.47 15.53 -8.23
N PRO A 47 -6.39 15.00 -8.85
CA PRO A 47 -6.01 15.34 -10.21
C PRO A 47 -7.06 14.90 -11.24
N VAL A 48 -7.22 15.70 -12.29
CA VAL A 48 -8.19 15.46 -13.38
C VAL A 48 -7.70 14.35 -14.30
N GLY A 49 -6.43 14.44 -14.73
CA GLY A 49 -5.82 13.51 -15.68
C GLY A 49 -4.86 12.50 -15.05
N GLU A 50 -4.50 11.47 -15.82
CA GLU A 50 -3.49 10.51 -15.40
C GLU A 50 -2.09 11.12 -15.33
N ALA A 51 -1.74 11.99 -16.29
CA ALA A 51 -0.47 12.69 -16.28
C ALA A 51 -0.31 13.53 -15.00
N ASP A 52 -1.36 14.29 -14.66
CA ASP A 52 -1.43 15.07 -13.42
C ASP A 52 -1.36 14.16 -12.19
N LEU A 53 -2.02 13.00 -12.21
CA LEU A 53 -1.94 12.03 -11.13
C LEU A 53 -0.52 11.53 -10.90
N LEU A 54 0.18 11.12 -11.95
CA LEU A 54 1.57 10.67 -11.83
C LEU A 54 2.49 11.81 -11.40
N TRP A 55 2.23 13.04 -11.86
CA TRP A 55 2.96 14.23 -11.44
C TRP A 55 2.74 14.54 -9.95
N CYS A 56 1.49 14.57 -9.48
CA CYS A 56 1.17 14.77 -8.07
C CYS A 56 1.82 13.72 -7.17
N ILE A 57 1.85 12.45 -7.60
CA ILE A 57 2.54 11.39 -6.84
C ILE A 57 4.02 11.71 -6.74
N GLU A 58 4.66 12.07 -7.86
CA GLU A 58 6.09 12.37 -7.88
C GLU A 58 6.44 13.55 -6.97
N GLU A 59 5.72 14.66 -7.04
CA GLU A 59 5.98 15.85 -6.22
C GLU A 59 5.73 15.58 -4.72
N ALA A 60 4.65 14.86 -4.39
CA ALA A 60 4.37 14.46 -3.03
C ALA A 60 5.48 13.53 -2.48
N LEU A 61 6.02 12.64 -3.32
CA LEU A 61 7.12 11.76 -2.94
C LEU A 61 8.44 12.49 -2.76
N ARG A 62 8.72 13.56 -3.53
CA ARG A 62 9.92 14.40 -3.36
C ARG A 62 9.87 15.28 -2.09
N THR A 63 8.68 15.49 -1.53
CA THR A 63 8.48 16.37 -0.38
C THR A 63 8.89 15.68 0.92
N GLN A 64 9.96 16.16 1.55
CA GLN A 64 10.52 15.56 2.78
C GLN A 64 9.59 15.63 4.00
N ALA A 65 8.63 16.56 4.01
CA ALA A 65 7.65 16.68 5.09
C ALA A 65 6.55 15.61 5.02
N VAL A 66 6.37 14.93 3.88
CA VAL A 66 5.32 13.91 3.71
C VAL A 66 5.85 12.56 4.19
N SER A 67 5.11 11.88 5.05
CA SER A 67 5.54 10.58 5.61
C SER A 67 5.11 9.40 4.74
N LEU A 68 3.98 9.53 4.05
CA LEU A 68 3.40 8.48 3.21
C LEU A 68 2.53 9.09 2.10
N VAL A 69 2.78 8.66 0.87
CA VAL A 69 1.92 8.94 -0.29
C VAL A 69 1.16 7.68 -0.66
N ILE A 70 -0.16 7.73 -0.61
CA ILE A 70 -1.05 6.66 -1.07
C ILE A 70 -1.70 7.12 -2.37
N ALA A 71 -1.63 6.32 -3.43
CA ALA A 71 -2.29 6.68 -4.68
C ALA A 71 -2.91 5.48 -5.38
N ALA A 72 -3.95 5.72 -6.19
CA ALA A 72 -4.65 4.68 -6.94
C ALA A 72 -4.58 4.93 -8.45
N PRO A 73 -3.41 4.75 -9.11
CA PRO A 73 -3.30 4.85 -10.55
C PRO A 73 -4.20 3.82 -11.24
N GLN A 74 -4.92 4.24 -12.27
CA GLN A 74 -5.91 3.39 -12.95
C GLN A 74 -5.31 2.56 -14.09
N LYS A 75 -4.23 3.03 -14.72
CA LYS A 75 -3.48 2.26 -15.71
C LYS A 75 -2.28 1.56 -15.06
N PRO A 76 -1.77 0.48 -15.68
CA PRO A 76 -0.54 -0.17 -15.24
C PRO A 76 0.64 0.79 -15.19
N LEU A 77 1.42 0.71 -14.13
CA LEU A 77 2.66 1.48 -14.01
C LEU A 77 3.74 0.87 -14.91
N SER A 78 4.21 1.63 -15.88
CA SER A 78 5.36 1.24 -16.70
C SER A 78 6.64 1.14 -15.84
N LEU A 79 7.68 0.49 -16.38
CA LEU A 79 8.98 0.44 -15.71
C LEU A 79 9.56 1.84 -15.53
N ILE A 80 9.45 2.69 -16.55
CA ILE A 80 9.95 4.07 -16.54
C ILE A 80 9.20 4.90 -15.49
N ALA A 81 7.87 4.88 -15.50
CA ALA A 81 7.06 5.60 -14.52
C ALA A 81 7.38 5.11 -13.10
N GLY A 82 7.42 3.80 -12.88
CA GLY A 82 7.77 3.24 -11.57
C GLY A 82 9.17 3.63 -11.10
N ARG A 83 10.18 3.65 -11.99
CA ARG A 83 11.54 4.08 -11.62
C ARG A 83 11.58 5.56 -11.25
N ARG A 84 10.84 6.40 -11.97
CA ARG A 84 10.72 7.82 -11.67
C ARG A 84 10.11 8.05 -10.28
N LEU A 85 9.03 7.34 -9.96
CA LEU A 85 8.42 7.38 -8.63
C LEU A 85 9.36 6.87 -7.54
N GLN A 86 10.12 5.80 -7.79
CA GLN A 86 11.11 5.28 -6.85
C GLN A 86 12.21 6.32 -6.54
N LEU A 87 12.75 6.99 -7.57
CA LEU A 87 13.76 8.04 -7.38
C LEU A 87 13.19 9.26 -6.63
N ALA A 88 11.93 9.62 -6.88
CA ALA A 88 11.26 10.67 -6.14
C ALA A 88 11.10 10.31 -4.65
N ALA A 89 10.67 9.08 -4.35
CA ALA A 89 10.58 8.54 -3.00
C ALA A 89 11.94 8.56 -2.27
N GLU A 90 13.01 8.16 -2.96
CA GLU A 90 14.38 8.22 -2.43
C GLU A 90 14.81 9.67 -2.13
N ALA A 91 14.52 10.62 -3.03
CA ALA A 91 14.88 12.02 -2.85
C ALA A 91 14.13 12.70 -1.68
N GLY A 92 12.84 12.40 -1.51
CA GLY A 92 12.05 12.91 -0.39
C GLY A 92 12.22 12.13 0.90
N ARG A 93 12.83 10.93 0.86
CA ARG A 93 12.81 9.95 1.97
C ARG A 93 11.37 9.61 2.39
N THR A 94 10.48 9.54 1.40
CA THR A 94 9.04 9.38 1.57
C THR A 94 8.60 8.01 1.10
N THR A 95 7.72 7.35 1.83
CA THR A 95 7.18 6.06 1.40
C THR A 95 6.04 6.25 0.39
N GLY A 96 6.08 5.52 -0.73
CA GLY A 96 5.01 5.48 -1.71
C GLY A 96 4.25 4.15 -1.69
N LEU A 97 2.92 4.19 -1.58
CA LEU A 97 2.04 3.03 -1.63
C LEU A 97 1.02 3.16 -2.77
N MET A 98 1.23 2.38 -3.83
CA MET A 98 0.38 2.40 -5.03
C MET A 98 -0.70 1.30 -4.97
N LEU A 99 -1.97 1.69 -4.92
CA LEU A 99 -3.15 0.83 -4.93
C LEU A 99 -3.53 0.44 -6.36
N ILE A 100 -2.84 -0.57 -6.87
CA ILE A 100 -2.98 -1.07 -8.23
C ILE A 100 -3.95 -2.25 -8.33
N ARG A 101 -4.35 -2.59 -9.57
CA ARG A 101 -4.97 -3.89 -9.88
C ARG A 101 -3.88 -4.99 -9.93
N ALA A 102 -4.30 -6.26 -9.85
CA ALA A 102 -3.38 -7.38 -10.04
C ALA A 102 -2.68 -7.27 -11.40
N GLY A 103 -1.37 -7.53 -11.44
CA GLY A 103 -0.55 -7.41 -12.65
C GLY A 103 -0.20 -5.98 -13.10
N ALA A 104 -0.81 -4.93 -12.52
CA ALA A 104 -0.63 -3.54 -12.96
C ALA A 104 0.56 -2.82 -12.29
N GLY A 105 1.44 -3.55 -11.62
CA GLY A 105 2.54 -3.00 -10.83
C GLY A 105 3.85 -2.91 -11.59
N SER A 106 4.70 -1.96 -11.20
CA SER A 106 6.02 -1.79 -11.81
C SER A 106 7.09 -2.67 -11.14
N ASN A 107 8.06 -3.13 -11.93
CA ASN A 107 9.23 -3.84 -11.42
C ASN A 107 10.20 -2.94 -10.65
N ALA A 108 10.03 -1.61 -10.73
CA ALA A 108 10.78 -0.68 -9.91
C ALA A 108 10.44 -0.75 -8.41
N ALA A 109 9.26 -1.24 -8.03
CA ALA A 109 8.81 -1.29 -6.64
C ALA A 109 9.71 -2.16 -5.75
N GLU A 110 10.03 -1.66 -4.56
CA GLU A 110 10.77 -2.37 -3.51
C GLU A 110 10.01 -3.58 -2.98
N THR A 111 8.73 -3.40 -2.66
CA THR A 111 7.83 -4.48 -2.25
C THR A 111 6.54 -4.47 -3.07
N ARG A 112 5.91 -5.65 -3.21
CA ARG A 112 4.54 -5.77 -3.71
C ARG A 112 3.73 -6.68 -2.80
N TRP A 113 2.51 -6.26 -2.52
CA TRP A 113 1.60 -6.95 -1.62
C TRP A 113 0.32 -7.36 -2.34
N CYS A 114 -0.08 -8.61 -2.18
CA CYS A 114 -1.42 -9.09 -2.49
C CYS A 114 -2.26 -9.01 -1.21
N CYS A 115 -3.39 -8.31 -1.25
CA CYS A 115 -4.21 -8.07 -0.07
C CYS A 115 -5.67 -8.48 -0.34
N ALA A 116 -6.05 -9.68 0.10
CA ALA A 116 -7.38 -10.24 -0.06
C ALA A 116 -8.18 -10.16 1.26
N PRO A 117 -9.50 -9.90 1.23
CA PRO A 117 -10.35 -10.24 2.37
C PRO A 117 -10.42 -11.76 2.51
N LEU A 118 -10.52 -12.25 3.75
CA LEU A 118 -10.75 -13.65 4.07
C LEU A 118 -12.08 -13.73 4.85
N ALA A 119 -12.97 -14.61 4.42
CA ALA A 119 -14.21 -14.86 5.14
C ALA A 119 -13.88 -15.43 6.53
N SER A 120 -14.58 -14.95 7.56
CA SER A 120 -14.52 -15.50 8.91
C SER A 120 -15.91 -15.98 9.31
N GLU A 121 -15.97 -17.08 10.05
CA GLU A 121 -17.23 -17.58 10.64
C GLU A 121 -17.70 -16.70 11.81
N ALA A 122 -16.81 -15.86 12.37
CA ALA A 122 -17.16 -14.89 13.39
C ALA A 122 -17.81 -13.64 12.77
N ALA A 123 -19.04 -13.34 13.22
CA ALA A 123 -19.92 -12.31 12.63
C ALA A 123 -19.30 -10.89 12.53
N ASP A 124 -18.34 -10.56 13.40
CA ASP A 124 -17.82 -9.18 13.54
C ASP A 124 -16.32 -9.03 13.23
N SER A 125 -15.66 -10.04 12.63
CA SER A 125 -14.22 -9.97 12.29
C SER A 125 -13.97 -10.17 10.81
N THR A 126 -13.64 -9.08 10.09
CA THR A 126 -13.11 -9.21 8.73
C THR A 126 -11.64 -9.59 8.82
N LEU A 127 -11.32 -10.84 8.52
CA LEU A 127 -9.94 -11.27 8.35
C LEU A 127 -9.40 -10.78 7.01
N PHE A 128 -8.09 -10.55 6.95
CA PHE A 128 -7.39 -10.22 5.73
C PHE A 128 -6.21 -11.14 5.54
N GLN A 129 -6.04 -11.66 4.33
CA GLN A 129 -4.80 -12.30 3.93
C GLN A 129 -3.93 -11.27 3.20
N TRP A 130 -2.80 -10.94 3.81
CA TRP A 130 -1.79 -10.08 3.22
C TRP A 130 -0.58 -10.94 2.87
N ALA A 131 -0.19 -10.96 1.60
CA ALA A 131 0.97 -11.68 1.13
C ALA A 131 1.96 -10.71 0.49
N LEU A 132 3.19 -10.71 0.96
CA LEU A 132 4.31 -10.02 0.33
C LEU A 132 4.76 -10.87 -0.86
N ILE A 133 4.34 -10.51 -2.06
CA ILE A 133 4.58 -11.29 -3.31
C ILE A 133 5.83 -10.84 -4.07
N LYS A 134 6.48 -9.77 -3.61
CA LYS A 134 7.79 -9.33 -4.09
C LYS A 134 8.46 -8.56 -2.97
N ASN A 135 9.74 -8.83 -2.76
CA ASN A 135 10.61 -8.06 -1.90
C ASN A 135 12.01 -8.02 -2.55
N LYS A 136 12.59 -6.83 -2.74
CA LYS A 136 13.97 -6.72 -3.24
C LYS A 136 15.01 -7.01 -2.16
N GLN A 137 14.66 -6.87 -0.89
CA GLN A 137 15.56 -7.04 0.25
C GLN A 137 14.96 -8.02 1.26
N GLY A 138 15.09 -9.31 0.97
CA GLY A 138 14.72 -10.38 1.90
C GLY A 138 13.65 -11.31 1.36
N THR A 139 12.99 -12.01 2.28
CA THR A 139 12.02 -13.06 1.96
C THR A 139 10.63 -12.51 1.69
N ILE A 140 9.84 -13.35 1.02
CA ILE A 140 8.39 -13.21 0.89
C ILE A 140 7.68 -13.92 2.04
N GLY A 141 6.40 -13.62 2.24
CA GLY A 141 5.60 -14.22 3.31
C GLY A 141 4.12 -13.94 3.15
N SER A 142 3.30 -14.65 3.92
CA SER A 142 1.85 -14.49 3.94
C SER A 142 1.34 -14.53 5.37
N TRP A 143 0.42 -13.62 5.66
CA TRP A 143 -0.12 -13.36 6.98
C TRP A 143 -1.64 -13.29 6.91
N VAL A 144 -2.31 -14.02 7.80
CA VAL A 144 -3.73 -13.80 8.08
C VAL A 144 -3.80 -12.82 9.25
N VAL A 145 -4.53 -11.73 9.05
CA VAL A 145 -4.57 -10.60 9.97
C VAL A 145 -6.01 -10.28 10.32
N ASN A 146 -6.31 -10.15 11.62
CA ASN A 146 -7.50 -9.47 12.08
C ASN A 146 -7.13 -8.01 12.40
N TRP A 147 -7.68 -7.07 11.64
CA TRP A 147 -7.45 -5.65 11.87
C TRP A 147 -8.77 -4.89 11.94
N ASN A 148 -9.05 -4.33 13.12
CA ASN A 148 -10.16 -3.42 13.34
C ASN A 148 -9.64 -1.98 13.21
N GLY A 149 -10.03 -1.24 12.17
CA GLY A 149 -9.54 0.13 11.95
C GLY A 149 -9.82 1.14 13.09
N ALA A 150 -10.60 0.77 14.11
CA ALA A 150 -10.89 1.56 15.31
C ALA A 150 -9.85 1.39 16.44
N SER A 151 -9.02 0.34 16.40
CA SER A 151 -7.95 0.07 17.36
C SER A 151 -6.63 -0.12 16.61
N ASP A 152 -5.53 0.39 17.15
CA ASP A 152 -4.20 0.21 16.57
C ASP A 152 -3.65 -1.23 16.77
N THR A 153 -4.48 -2.13 17.29
CA THR A 153 -4.13 -3.52 17.56
C THR A 153 -4.27 -4.39 16.31
N VAL A 154 -3.15 -4.98 15.88
CA VAL A 154 -3.12 -6.04 14.87
C VAL A 154 -2.90 -7.38 15.54
N HIS A 155 -3.82 -8.32 15.31
CA HIS A 155 -3.61 -9.71 15.69
C HIS A 155 -3.21 -10.51 14.44
N MET A 156 -1.96 -10.95 14.42
CA MET A 156 -1.45 -11.89 13.42
C MET A 156 -1.94 -13.30 13.80
N VAL A 157 -2.61 -13.97 12.87
CA VAL A 157 -3.33 -15.23 13.13
C VAL A 157 -2.52 -16.47 12.71
N CYS A 158 -1.53 -16.37 11.83
CA CYS A 158 -0.55 -17.44 11.53
C CYS A 158 0.59 -16.94 10.61
N GLU A 159 1.79 -17.55 10.71
CA GLU A 159 2.89 -17.46 9.74
C GLU A 159 2.90 -18.76 8.90
N VAL A 160 2.60 -18.70 7.60
CA VAL A 160 2.90 -19.84 6.70
C VAL A 160 4.30 -19.60 6.14
N ARG A 161 5.30 -20.26 6.72
CA ARG A 161 6.66 -20.30 6.18
C ARG A 161 6.74 -21.36 5.09
N GLU A 162 6.79 -20.96 3.83
CA GLU A 162 7.35 -21.82 2.79
C GLU A 162 8.88 -21.68 2.83
N ARG A 163 9.53 -22.74 3.31
CA ARG A 163 10.98 -22.88 3.28
C ARG A 163 11.36 -23.20 1.84
N TYR A 164 12.10 -22.31 1.18
CA TYR A 164 12.70 -22.60 -0.12
C TYR A 164 13.82 -23.63 0.10
N GLU A 165 13.57 -24.89 -0.25
CA GLU A 165 14.63 -25.90 -0.34
C GLU A 165 15.37 -25.71 -1.67
N PRO A 166 16.71 -25.58 -1.67
CA PRO A 166 17.48 -25.57 -2.90
C PRO A 166 17.39 -26.96 -3.56
N SER A 167 17.03 -26.98 -4.84
CA SER A 167 16.96 -28.17 -5.68
C SER A 167 18.29 -28.92 -5.69
N ASP A 168 18.25 -30.18 -5.26
CA ASP A 168 19.36 -31.12 -5.35
C ASP A 168 19.72 -31.35 -6.83
N THR A 169 20.98 -31.08 -7.18
CA THR A 169 21.52 -31.38 -8.52
C THR A 169 21.75 -32.89 -8.65
N PRO A 170 21.19 -33.58 -9.66
CA PRO A 170 21.51 -34.98 -9.90
C PRO A 170 22.92 -35.12 -10.51
N ARG A 171 23.65 -36.12 -10.04
CA ARG A 171 24.90 -36.63 -10.64
C ARG A 171 24.61 -37.48 -11.87
#